data_AF-A0A9Q9S441-F1
#
_entry.id   AF-A0A9Q9S441-F1
#
_cell.length_a   1.000
_cell.length_b   1.000
_cell.length_c   1.000
_cell.angle_alpha   90.00
_cell.angle_beta   90.00
_cell.angle_gamma   90.00
#
_symmetry.space_group_name_H-M   'P 1'
#
loop_
_entity.id
_entity.type
_entity.pdbx_description
1 polymer ?
#
loop_
_entity_poly.entity_id
_entity_poly.type
_entity_poly.pdbx_seq_one_letter_code
_entity_poly.pdbx_strand_id
1 'polypeptide(L)'
;MPLCRRRKPASLVKSVAPVAESKKNISVPELKLSGYGDLKIYGDVEFNMDAESKRGLLAMTNADVGSDPTYDKWDLNGRILLGFDGIHKTDNSYLAGFSVQPLADITGSMNLDNAVFFFSQENDWQVKVGCFEA
;
A
#
# COMPACT_ATOMS: atom_id res chain seq x y z
N MET A 1 43.45 -23.18 -4.43
CA MET A 1 43.17 -21.72 -4.42
C MET A 1 41.71 -21.52 -4.02
N PRO A 2 41.40 -20.94 -2.84
CA PRO A 2 40.01 -20.75 -2.43
C PRO A 2 39.46 -19.41 -2.96
N LEU A 3 38.28 -19.45 -3.61
CA LEU A 3 37.58 -18.24 -4.03
C LEU A 3 37.10 -17.46 -2.80
N CYS A 4 37.63 -16.25 -2.61
CA CYS A 4 37.12 -15.29 -1.64
C CYS A 4 35.75 -14.74 -2.13
N ARG A 5 34.65 -15.19 -1.53
CA ARG A 5 33.32 -14.59 -1.74
C ARG A 5 33.30 -13.18 -1.12
N ARG A 6 33.37 -12.15 -1.95
CA ARG A 6 33.12 -10.76 -1.54
C ARG A 6 31.68 -10.63 -1.03
N ARG A 7 31.49 -10.41 0.27
CA ARG A 7 30.21 -9.93 0.83
C ARG A 7 30.06 -8.45 0.48
N LYS A 8 29.01 -8.09 -0.28
CA LYS A 8 28.62 -6.70 -0.57
C LYS A 8 27.69 -6.16 0.55
N PRO A 9 27.66 -4.84 0.76
CA PRO A 9 27.01 -4.23 1.93
C PRO A 9 25.49 -4.36 1.88
N ALA A 10 24.88 -4.67 3.02
CA ALA A 10 23.46 -4.53 3.23
C ALA A 10 23.11 -3.03 3.28
N SER A 11 22.10 -2.61 2.52
CA SER A 11 21.57 -1.25 2.59
C SER A 11 20.69 -1.13 3.83
N LEU A 12 21.00 -0.17 4.70
CA LEU A 12 20.32 0.06 5.96
C LEU A 12 19.48 1.34 5.85
N VAL A 13 18.15 1.17 5.77
CA VAL A 13 17.22 2.31 5.71
C VAL A 13 17.05 2.87 7.12
N LYS A 14 17.50 4.10 7.35
CA LYS A 14 17.34 4.81 8.62
C LYS A 14 15.96 5.46 8.67
N SER A 15 15.08 4.98 9.55
CA SER A 15 13.86 5.68 9.92
C SER A 15 14.20 6.81 10.91
N VAL A 16 13.64 8.00 10.70
CA VAL A 16 13.75 9.13 11.65
C VAL A 16 12.44 9.19 12.42
N ALA A 17 12.43 8.67 13.64
CA ALA A 17 11.29 8.80 14.54
C ALA A 17 11.40 10.11 15.35
N PRO A 18 10.29 10.82 15.61
CA PRO A 18 10.29 11.96 16.53
C PRO A 18 10.68 11.53 17.95
N VAL A 19 11.46 12.37 18.64
CA VAL A 19 12.14 12.11 19.94
C VAL A 19 11.20 11.62 21.06
N ALA A 20 9.88 11.83 20.92
CA ALA A 20 8.89 11.45 21.92
C ALA A 20 8.44 9.97 21.86
N GLU A 21 8.60 9.28 20.73
CA GLU A 21 8.07 7.91 20.54
C GLU A 21 9.07 6.79 20.89
N SER A 22 10.31 7.13 21.21
CA SER A 22 11.39 6.15 21.44
C SER A 22 11.28 5.37 22.76
N LYS A 23 10.31 5.68 23.63
CA LYS A 23 10.17 5.04 24.96
C LYS A 23 9.31 3.79 25.00
N LYS A 24 8.61 3.42 23.91
CA LYS A 24 7.76 2.21 23.86
C LYS A 24 8.19 1.16 22.83
N ASN A 25 9.16 1.46 21.96
CA ASN A 25 9.60 0.54 20.91
C ASN A 25 11.00 0.00 21.20
N ILE A 26 11.11 -1.31 21.47
CA ILE A 26 12.37 -1.99 21.86
C ILE A 26 13.34 -2.15 20.65
N SER A 27 12.90 -1.83 19.44
CA SER A 27 13.81 -1.67 18.30
C SER A 27 13.29 -0.57 17.37
N VAL A 28 14.21 0.25 16.87
CA VAL A 28 13.93 1.16 15.75
C VAL A 28 13.41 0.33 14.57
N PRO A 29 12.27 0.67 13.96
CA PRO A 29 11.79 -0.05 12.78
C PRO A 29 12.81 0.13 11.65
N GLU A 30 13.42 -0.98 11.23
CA GLU A 30 14.46 -1.02 10.21
C GLU A 30 13.97 -1.86 9.02
N LEU A 31 13.97 -1.28 7.82
CA LEU A 31 13.75 -2.03 6.59
C LEU A 31 15.07 -2.71 6.20
N LYS A 32 15.12 -4.03 6.34
CA LYS A 32 16.27 -4.84 5.93
C LYS A 32 16.07 -5.36 4.51
N LEU A 33 16.81 -4.81 3.55
CA LEU A 33 16.92 -5.38 2.21
C LEU A 33 18.08 -6.37 2.16
N SER A 34 17.77 -7.65 1.97
CA SER A 34 18.76 -8.70 1.75
C SER A 34 18.83 -9.08 0.28
N GLY A 35 20.01 -8.93 -0.35
CA GLY A 35 20.28 -9.45 -1.70
C GLY A 35 20.55 -8.39 -2.77
N TYR A 36 20.39 -8.81 -4.03
CA TYR A 36 20.62 -8.02 -5.24
C TYR A 36 19.27 -7.73 -5.91
N GLY A 37 18.97 -6.46 -6.16
CA GLY A 37 17.76 -6.06 -6.87
C GLY A 37 17.21 -4.73 -6.36
N ASP A 38 16.48 -4.05 -7.22
CA ASP A 38 15.76 -2.83 -6.87
C ASP A 38 14.38 -3.21 -6.32
N LEU A 39 14.05 -2.70 -5.14
CA LEU A 39 12.73 -2.84 -4.53
C LEU A 39 12.12 -1.45 -4.40
N LYS A 40 10.91 -1.28 -4.96
CA LYS A 40 10.10 -0.08 -4.81
C LYS A 40 8.84 -0.43 -4.03
N ILE A 41 8.56 0.38 -3.02
CA ILE A 41 7.34 0.29 -2.22
C ILE A 41 6.62 1.63 -2.39
N TYR A 42 5.37 1.59 -2.80
CA TYR A 42 4.53 2.76 -3.03
C TYR A 42 3.09 2.46 -2.63
N GLY A 43 2.22 3.45 -2.72
CA GLY A 43 0.82 3.30 -2.36
C GLY A 43 0.17 4.65 -2.15
N ASP A 44 -1.15 4.65 -2.10
CA ASP A 44 -1.96 5.79 -1.70
C ASP A 44 -2.96 5.37 -0.61
N VAL A 45 -3.46 6.37 0.09
CA VAL A 45 -4.46 6.20 1.13
C VAL A 45 -5.53 7.26 0.90
N GLU A 46 -6.78 6.82 0.81
CA GLU A 46 -7.93 7.68 0.67
C GLU A 46 -8.88 7.45 1.85
N PHE A 47 -9.28 8.54 2.51
CA PHE A 47 -10.30 8.55 3.55
C PHE A 47 -11.37 9.56 3.18
N ASN A 48 -12.59 9.07 3.06
CA ASN A 48 -13.78 9.83 2.72
C ASN A 48 -14.73 9.77 3.93
N MET A 49 -15.37 10.90 4.22
CA MET A 49 -16.21 11.05 5.39
C MET A 49 -17.36 11.98 5.05
N ASP A 50 -18.57 11.42 5.01
CA ASP A 50 -19.79 12.16 4.76
C ASP A 50 -20.57 12.28 6.06
N ALA A 51 -20.79 13.53 6.48
CA ALA A 51 -21.56 13.85 7.67
C ALA A 51 -22.88 14.49 7.25
N GLU A 52 -23.99 13.80 7.51
CA GLU A 52 -25.32 14.36 7.34
C GLU A 52 -25.92 14.64 8.71
N SER A 53 -25.99 15.92 9.07
CA SER A 53 -26.81 16.36 10.19
C SER A 53 -28.28 16.31 9.82
N LYS A 54 -29.16 16.19 10.83
CA LYS A 54 -30.62 16.14 10.64
C LYS A 54 -31.09 17.04 9.50
N ARG A 55 -31.88 16.47 8.59
CA ARG A 55 -32.66 17.24 7.61
C ARG A 55 -33.74 18.03 8.36
N GLY A 56 -33.35 19.15 8.93
CA GLY A 56 -34.25 20.05 9.64
C GLY A 56 -35.22 20.68 8.65
N LEU A 57 -36.50 20.30 8.76
CA LEU A 57 -37.61 21.16 8.39
C LEU A 57 -37.29 22.58 8.88
N LEU A 58 -37.11 23.54 7.98
CA LEU A 58 -37.11 24.98 8.30
C LEU A 58 -38.51 25.48 8.77
N ALA A 59 -39.39 24.60 9.23
CA ALA A 59 -40.80 24.87 9.48
C ALA A 59 -41.22 24.29 10.85
N MET A 60 -40.59 24.75 11.93
CA MET A 60 -41.22 24.66 13.25
C MET A 60 -42.29 25.74 13.38
N THR A 61 -43.46 25.51 12.78
CA THR A 61 -44.69 26.28 13.05
C THR A 61 -45.90 25.41 13.39
N ASN A 62 -45.79 24.08 13.44
CA ASN A 62 -46.90 23.22 13.88
C ASN A 62 -46.40 22.10 14.81
N ALA A 63 -46.99 22.05 16.00
CA ALA A 63 -46.63 21.14 17.10
C ALA A 63 -47.15 19.69 16.92
N ASP A 64 -47.46 19.27 15.70
CA ASP A 64 -48.15 18.00 15.42
C ASP A 64 -47.52 17.18 14.28
N VAL A 65 -46.26 17.44 13.94
CA VAL A 65 -45.51 16.65 12.95
C VAL A 65 -44.49 15.80 13.70
N GLY A 66 -44.68 14.48 13.65
CA GLY A 66 -43.91 13.49 14.41
C GLY A 66 -42.41 13.75 14.36
N SER A 67 -41.77 13.69 15.53
CA SER A 67 -40.32 13.78 15.66
C SER A 67 -39.67 12.76 14.73
N ASP A 68 -38.92 13.22 13.73
CA ASP A 68 -38.05 12.35 12.93
C ASP A 68 -37.06 11.66 13.90
N PRO A 69 -37.16 10.33 14.10
CA PRO A 69 -36.34 9.62 15.08
C PRO A 69 -34.92 9.34 14.56
N THR A 70 -34.54 9.87 13.40
CA THR A 70 -33.27 9.56 12.76
C THR A 70 -32.11 10.34 13.40
N TYR A 71 -31.02 9.62 13.69
CA TYR A 71 -29.78 10.17 14.25
C TYR A 71 -28.89 10.80 13.16
N ASP A 72 -27.92 11.63 13.56
CA ASP A 72 -26.88 12.13 12.65
C ASP A 72 -26.16 10.94 12.02
N LYS A 73 -26.01 10.97 10.68
CA LYS A 73 -25.35 9.91 9.93
C LYS A 73 -23.91 10.31 9.63
N TRP A 74 -23.00 9.40 9.97
CA TRP A 74 -21.59 9.50 9.63
C TRP A 74 -21.27 8.30 8.74
N ASP A 75 -21.16 8.55 7.44
CA ASP A 75 -20.69 7.54 6.49
C ASP A 75 -19.17 7.68 6.35
N LEU A 76 -18.46 6.58 6.54
CA LEU A 76 -17.01 6.51 6.49
C LEU A 76 -16.65 5.49 5.42
N ASN A 77 -15.92 5.95 4.42
CA ASN A 77 -15.44 5.17 3.30
C ASN A 77 -13.98 5.53 2.98
N GLY A 78 -13.33 4.72 2.16
CA GLY A 78 -11.90 4.88 1.91
C GLY A 78 -11.22 3.59 1.52
N ARG A 79 -9.97 3.73 1.06
CA ARG A 79 -9.16 2.62 0.57
C ARG A 79 -7.68 2.83 0.87
N ILE A 80 -6.96 1.72 0.96
CA ILE A 80 -5.51 1.67 1.06
C ILE A 80 -5.02 0.82 -0.11
N LEU A 81 -4.19 1.41 -0.97
CA LEU A 81 -3.47 0.69 -2.01
C LEU A 81 -2.00 0.59 -1.59
N LEU A 82 -1.43 -0.61 -1.64
CA LEU A 82 0.01 -0.80 -1.47
C LEU A 82 0.56 -1.46 -2.73
N GLY A 83 1.66 -0.94 -3.25
CA GLY A 83 2.36 -1.46 -4.42
C GLY A 83 3.77 -1.91 -4.06
N PHE A 84 4.14 -3.11 -4.50
CA PHE A 84 5.47 -3.67 -4.33
C PHE A 84 6.03 -4.11 -5.68
N ASP A 85 7.08 -3.43 -6.14
CA ASP A 85 7.78 -3.79 -7.37
C ASP A 85 9.20 -4.25 -7.03
N GLY A 86 9.54 -5.47 -7.43
CA GLY A 86 10.89 -6.00 -7.31
C GLY A 86 11.49 -6.28 -8.67
N ILE A 87 12.72 -5.82 -8.92
CA ILE A 87 13.45 -6.12 -10.15
C ILE A 87 14.84 -6.66 -9.79
N HIS A 88 15.17 -7.82 -10.33
CA HIS A 88 16.49 -8.40 -10.29
C HIS A 88 17.10 -8.38 -11.71
N LYS A 89 18.20 -7.64 -11.85
CA LYS A 89 19.03 -7.59 -13.06
C LYS A 89 20.21 -8.54 -12.91
N THR A 90 20.41 -9.38 -13.92
CA THR A 90 21.60 -10.24 -14.04
C THR A 90 22.61 -9.59 -14.99
N ASP A 91 23.90 -9.88 -14.81
CA ASP A 91 25.00 -9.34 -15.63
C ASP A 91 24.85 -9.65 -17.15
N ASN A 92 24.05 -10.66 -17.49
CA ASN A 92 23.76 -11.09 -18.85
C ASN A 92 22.55 -10.39 -19.50
N SER A 93 22.15 -9.21 -19.02
CA SER A 93 21.00 -8.43 -19.55
C SER A 93 19.62 -9.13 -19.43
N TYR A 94 19.55 -10.18 -18.61
CA TYR A 94 18.30 -10.82 -18.22
C TYR A 94 17.72 -10.16 -16.97
N LEU A 95 16.40 -10.04 -16.98
CA LEU A 95 15.59 -9.36 -16.00
C LEU A 95 14.54 -10.33 -15.47
N ALA A 96 14.45 -10.44 -14.16
CA ALA A 96 13.32 -11.09 -13.49
C ALA A 96 12.71 -10.10 -12.51
N GLY A 97 11.39 -9.99 -12.49
CA GLY A 97 10.72 -9.07 -11.60
C GLY A 97 9.31 -9.47 -11.27
N PHE A 98 8.74 -8.75 -10.30
CA PHE A 98 7.36 -8.88 -9.89
C PHE A 98 6.77 -7.50 -9.60
N SER A 99 5.45 -7.39 -9.73
CA SER A 99 4.67 -6.27 -9.25
C SER A 99 3.40 -6.80 -8.62
N VAL A 100 3.08 -6.34 -7.42
CA VAL A 100 1.86 -6.72 -6.71
C VAL A 100 1.22 -5.51 -6.02
N GLN A 101 -0.10 -5.40 -6.17
CA GLN A 101 -0.92 -4.28 -5.74
C GLN A 101 -2.17 -4.78 -4.99
N PRO A 102 -2.05 -5.15 -3.71
CA PRO A 102 -3.23 -5.33 -2.86
C PRO A 102 -3.97 -3.99 -2.67
N LEU A 103 -5.30 -4.06 -2.79
CA LEU A 103 -6.22 -2.96 -2.48
C LEU A 103 -7.12 -3.41 -1.34
N ALA A 104 -7.16 -2.63 -0.26
CA ALA A 104 -8.05 -2.89 0.87
C ALA A 104 -9.00 -1.72 1.08
N ASP A 105 -10.29 -2.00 1.17
CA ASP A 105 -11.29 -1.02 1.55
C ASP A 105 -11.42 -0.98 3.07
N ILE A 106 -11.76 0.18 3.64
CA ILE A 106 -11.88 0.33 5.10
C ILE A 106 -13.04 -0.46 5.72
N THR A 107 -13.93 -1.02 4.89
CA THR A 107 -14.99 -1.97 5.27
C THR A 107 -14.47 -3.39 5.50
N GLY A 108 -13.18 -3.64 5.25
CA GLY A 108 -12.54 -4.94 5.44
C GLY A 108 -12.53 -5.84 4.21
N SER A 109 -13.02 -5.37 3.07
CA SER A 109 -12.86 -6.07 1.79
C SER A 109 -11.42 -5.91 1.29
N MET A 110 -10.81 -7.00 0.82
CA MET A 110 -9.48 -6.99 0.22
C MET A 110 -9.55 -7.58 -1.17
N ASN A 111 -9.06 -6.82 -2.15
CA ASN A 111 -8.96 -7.22 -3.54
C ASN A 111 -7.48 -7.21 -3.96
N LEU A 112 -7.17 -8.00 -4.99
CA LEU A 112 -5.87 -8.02 -5.66
C LEU A 112 -6.09 -7.39 -7.03
N ASP A 113 -5.57 -6.17 -7.21
CA ASP A 113 -5.74 -5.41 -8.44
C ASP A 113 -4.78 -5.94 -9.51
N ASN A 114 -3.48 -5.90 -9.21
CA ASN A 114 -2.44 -6.47 -10.05
C ASN A 114 -1.51 -7.38 -9.25
N ALA A 115 -1.17 -8.53 -9.81
CA ALA A 115 -0.18 -9.46 -9.30
C ALA A 115 0.49 -10.16 -10.48
N VAL A 116 1.66 -9.66 -10.90
CA VAL A 116 2.39 -10.13 -12.09
C VAL A 116 3.82 -10.50 -11.76
N PHE A 117 4.27 -11.60 -12.34
CA PHE A 117 5.67 -11.98 -12.44
C PHE A 117 6.11 -11.85 -13.88
N PHE A 118 7.31 -11.34 -14.11
CA PHE A 118 7.83 -11.17 -15.46
C PHE A 118 9.29 -11.56 -15.58
N PHE A 119 9.61 -12.11 -16.76
CA PHE A 119 10.96 -12.39 -17.20
C PHE A 119 11.18 -11.66 -18.52
N SER A 120 12.34 -11.03 -18.69
CA SER A 120 12.67 -10.35 -19.93
C SER A 120 14.17 -10.36 -20.21
N GLN A 121 14.50 -10.08 -21.46
CA GLN A 121 15.84 -9.75 -21.88
C GLN A 121 15.82 -8.31 -22.40
N GLU A 122 16.79 -7.49 -21.99
CA GLU A 122 16.83 -6.08 -22.40
C GLU A 122 16.75 -5.96 -23.93
N ASN A 123 15.70 -5.28 -24.41
CA ASN A 123 15.42 -5.01 -25.83
C ASN A 123 15.09 -6.21 -26.73
N ASP A 124 14.78 -7.39 -26.20
CA ASP A 124 14.47 -8.58 -27.02
C ASP A 124 13.05 -9.11 -26.76
N TRP A 125 12.81 -9.69 -25.59
CA TRP A 125 11.53 -10.31 -25.26
C TRP A 125 11.12 -10.09 -23.81
N GLN A 126 9.81 -10.21 -23.55
CA GLN A 126 9.25 -10.19 -22.20
C GLN A 126 8.08 -11.19 -22.11
N VAL A 127 8.09 -12.00 -21.07
CA VAL A 127 6.99 -12.90 -20.70
C VAL A 127 6.45 -12.43 -19.36
N LYS A 128 5.13 -12.23 -19.29
CA LYS A 128 4.40 -11.88 -18.06
C LYS A 128 3.41 -12.97 -17.71
N VAL A 129 3.28 -13.30 -16.44
CA VAL A 129 2.32 -14.27 -15.91
C VAL A 129 1.71 -13.70 -14.64
N GLY A 130 0.39 -13.70 -14.54
CA GLY A 130 -0.28 -13.20 -13.35
C GLY A 130 -1.74 -12.80 -13.56
N CYS A 131 -2.31 -12.21 -12.53
CA CYS A 131 -3.58 -11.50 -12.58
C CYS A 131 -3.25 -10.03 -12.84
N PHE A 132 -3.46 -9.57 -14.06
CA PHE A 132 -3.23 -8.18 -14.45
C PHE A 132 -4.26 -7.78 -15.51
N GLU A 133 -4.64 -6.51 -15.53
CA GLU A 133 -5.46 -5.96 -16.60
C GLU A 133 -4.63 -5.95 -17.90
N ALA A 134 -5.12 -6.63 -18.94
CA ALA A 134 -4.39 -6.85 -20.20
C ALA A 134 -4.44 -5.65 -21.14
#